data_AF-A0A2V5U5H9-F1
#
_entry.id   AF-A0A2V5U5H9-F1
#
_cell.length_a   1.000
_cell.length_b   1.000
_cell.length_c   1.000
_cell.angle_alpha   90.00
_cell.angle_beta   90.00
_cell.angle_gamma   90.00
#
_symmetry.space_group_name_H-M   'P 1'
#
loop_
_entity.id
_entity.type
_entity.pdbx_description
1 polymer ?
#
loop_
_entity_poly.entity_id
_entity_poly.type
_entity_poly.pdbx_seq_one_letter_code
_entity_poly.pdbx_strand_id
1 'polypeptide(L)'
;MHLGQALDRVPRLLPLQTAAMLKSGEEIGDVRKVLPACRHRLTDGLSQTRGAMNYLILIALALTPVAPAIFQVLARFVFPRFLQLLQDMEIPPPAFTDYIVHQADFLAAIMSAGAAMIYVAGIVYIGGPRLAGWLQSGVLPICDWLALRLPWRRKQMQRDFASMLGVLLDADVPEERAVALAAAATANTIFKTRATRALTDLRAGRKLPEAMRRLDDDGEFHWRLTNASRSTSGFRAALNGWIEALDAKAFQQQQAAAQVITTALVLVNGTLVGSLVVGTFQALIAIVNTGVMW
;
A
#
# COMPACT_ATOMS: atom_id res chain seq x y z
N MET A 1 -15.08 -27.78 -28.28
CA MET A 1 -15.45 -26.65 -27.39
C MET A 1 -14.17 -25.91 -27.05
N HIS A 2 -14.11 -24.62 -27.36
CA HIS A 2 -12.89 -23.82 -27.17
C HIS A 2 -12.62 -23.57 -25.68
N LEU A 3 -11.35 -23.58 -25.29
CA LEU A 3 -10.88 -23.45 -23.90
C LEU A 3 -11.34 -22.12 -23.29
N GLY A 4 -11.28 -21.04 -24.06
CA GLY A 4 -11.73 -19.69 -23.70
C GLY A 4 -13.24 -19.64 -23.48
N GLN A 5 -14.03 -20.35 -24.29
CA GLN A 5 -15.48 -20.46 -24.07
C GLN A 5 -15.81 -21.30 -22.83
N ALA A 6 -15.01 -22.30 -22.51
CA ALA A 6 -15.17 -23.08 -21.29
C ALA A 6 -14.79 -22.28 -20.03
N LEU A 7 -13.73 -21.46 -20.11
CA LEU A 7 -13.30 -20.54 -19.06
C LEU A 7 -14.34 -19.44 -18.79
N ASP A 8 -14.95 -18.88 -19.83
CA ASP A 8 -16.00 -17.86 -19.69
C ASP A 8 -17.27 -18.42 -19.00
N ARG A 9 -17.53 -19.74 -19.11
CA ARG A 9 -18.62 -20.41 -18.38
C ARG A 9 -18.33 -20.67 -16.91
N VAL A 10 -17.05 -20.64 -16.49
CA VAL A 10 -16.66 -20.86 -15.09
C VAL A 10 -15.74 -19.73 -14.59
N PRO A 11 -16.25 -18.48 -14.49
CA PRO A 11 -15.45 -17.30 -14.17
C PRO A 11 -14.87 -17.30 -12.75
N ARG A 12 -15.29 -18.23 -11.87
CA ARG A 12 -14.80 -18.37 -10.49
C ARG A 12 -13.65 -19.38 -10.33
N LEU A 13 -13.33 -20.17 -11.35
CA LEU A 13 -12.32 -21.23 -11.23
C LEU A 13 -10.90 -20.65 -11.16
N LEU A 14 -10.63 -19.58 -11.93
CA LEU A 14 -9.31 -18.99 -12.08
C LEU A 14 -9.37 -17.46 -11.92
N PRO A 15 -8.29 -16.83 -11.42
CA PRO A 15 -8.16 -15.38 -11.43
C PRO A 15 -8.35 -14.83 -12.85
N LEU A 16 -9.06 -13.70 -12.99
CA LEU A 16 -9.47 -13.10 -14.27
C LEU A 16 -8.33 -12.99 -15.28
N GLN A 17 -7.13 -12.63 -14.82
CA GLN A 17 -5.99 -12.41 -15.71
C GLN A 17 -5.30 -13.74 -16.09
N THR A 18 -5.43 -14.81 -15.31
CA THR A 18 -4.93 -16.16 -15.66
C THR A 18 -5.85 -16.76 -16.73
N ALA A 19 -7.16 -16.55 -16.60
CA ALA A 19 -8.12 -16.88 -17.66
C ALA A 19 -7.82 -16.12 -18.96
N ALA A 20 -7.49 -14.82 -18.88
CA ALA A 20 -7.09 -14.03 -20.04
C ALA A 20 -5.80 -14.54 -20.71
N MET A 21 -4.82 -15.01 -19.91
CA MET A 21 -3.60 -15.62 -20.43
C MET A 21 -3.86 -16.93 -21.17
N LEU A 22 -4.65 -17.84 -20.58
CA LEU A 22 -5.05 -19.09 -21.23
C LEU A 22 -5.85 -18.83 -22.52
N LYS A 23 -6.74 -17.84 -22.51
CA LYS A 23 -7.50 -17.41 -23.70
C LYS A 23 -6.58 -16.86 -24.79
N SER A 24 -5.56 -16.09 -24.42
CA SER A 24 -4.56 -15.61 -25.38
C SER A 24 -3.69 -16.75 -25.95
N GLY A 25 -3.33 -17.74 -25.14
CA GLY A 25 -2.61 -18.92 -25.61
C GLY A 25 -3.44 -19.76 -26.59
N GLU A 26 -4.75 -19.81 -26.40
CA GLU A 26 -5.66 -20.44 -27.35
C GLU A 26 -5.77 -19.67 -28.66
N GLU A 27 -5.90 -18.33 -28.62
CA GLU A 27 -5.91 -17.48 -29.83
C GLU A 27 -4.61 -17.62 -30.65
N ILE A 28 -3.48 -17.85 -29.98
CA ILE A 28 -2.17 -18.07 -30.59
C ILE A 28 -2.02 -19.52 -31.11
N GLY A 29 -2.93 -20.42 -30.73
CA GLY A 29 -2.90 -21.84 -31.11
C GLY A 29 -1.95 -22.70 -30.29
N ASP A 30 -1.29 -22.13 -29.27
CA ASP A 30 -0.38 -22.88 -28.39
C ASP A 30 -0.49 -22.41 -26.93
N VAL A 31 -1.33 -23.11 -26.18
CA VAL A 31 -1.57 -22.88 -24.75
C VAL A 31 -0.35 -23.28 -23.90
N ARG A 32 0.53 -24.16 -24.39
CA ARG A 32 1.71 -24.60 -23.63
C ARG A 32 2.69 -23.45 -23.41
N LYS A 33 2.74 -22.48 -24.33
CA LYS A 33 3.58 -21.28 -24.24
C LYS A 33 3.21 -20.37 -23.07
N VAL A 34 1.92 -20.17 -22.81
CA VAL A 34 1.43 -19.32 -21.69
C VAL A 34 1.31 -20.06 -20.35
N LEU A 35 1.46 -21.39 -20.35
CA LEU A 35 1.34 -22.22 -19.14
C LEU A 35 2.37 -21.88 -18.04
N PRO A 36 3.67 -21.65 -18.35
CA PRO A 36 4.66 -21.21 -17.36
C PRO A 36 4.26 -19.88 -16.70
N ALA A 37 3.73 -18.94 -17.48
CA ALA A 37 3.25 -17.66 -16.99
C ALA A 37 2.05 -17.82 -16.05
N CYS A 38 1.11 -18.71 -16.40
CA CYS A 38 -0.02 -19.06 -15.55
C CYS A 38 0.45 -19.72 -14.24
N ARG A 39 1.37 -20.68 -14.33
CA ARG A 39 1.93 -21.39 -13.17
C ARG A 39 2.65 -20.43 -12.22
N HIS A 40 3.50 -19.56 -12.74
CA HIS A 40 4.24 -18.58 -11.93
C HIS A 40 3.27 -17.72 -11.13
N ARG A 41 2.19 -17.24 -11.76
CA ARG A 41 1.19 -16.43 -11.08
C ARG A 41 0.39 -17.19 -10.02
N LEU A 42 0.01 -18.44 -10.28
CA LEU A 42 -0.65 -19.27 -9.27
C LEU A 42 0.26 -19.59 -8.08
N THR A 43 1.57 -19.69 -8.30
CA THR A 43 2.56 -20.02 -7.27
C THR A 43 2.95 -18.79 -6.43
N ASP A 44 3.16 -17.65 -7.08
CA ASP A 44 3.52 -16.38 -6.44
C ASP A 44 2.36 -15.79 -5.62
N GLY A 45 1.12 -16.03 -6.04
CA GLY A 45 -0.09 -15.60 -5.31
C GLY A 45 -0.25 -16.23 -3.93
N LEU A 46 0.53 -17.27 -3.59
CA LEU A 46 0.40 -18.03 -2.34
C LEU A 46 1.52 -17.80 -1.33
N SER A 47 2.72 -17.40 -1.74
CA SER A 47 3.90 -17.62 -0.88
C SER A 47 4.59 -16.37 -0.33
N GLN A 48 5.00 -15.40 -1.14
CA GLN A 48 6.15 -14.59 -0.72
C GLN A 48 5.83 -13.19 -0.16
N THR A 49 4.68 -12.60 -0.53
CA THR A 49 4.30 -11.25 -0.06
C THR A 49 3.40 -11.26 1.18
N ARG A 50 2.76 -12.39 1.50
CA ARG A 50 1.90 -12.50 2.70
C ARG A 50 2.71 -12.67 3.99
N GLY A 51 3.77 -13.48 4.01
CA GLY A 51 4.48 -13.81 5.25
C GLY A 51 5.14 -12.61 5.94
N ALA A 52 5.96 -11.84 5.22
CA ALA A 52 6.70 -10.71 5.79
C ALA A 52 5.79 -9.51 6.13
N MET A 53 4.73 -9.31 5.35
CA MET A 53 3.80 -8.20 5.51
C MET A 53 2.75 -8.50 6.60
N ASN A 54 2.36 -9.75 6.81
CA ASN A 54 1.44 -10.16 7.88
C ASN A 54 2.07 -10.00 9.28
N TYR A 55 3.39 -10.19 9.40
CA TYR A 55 4.10 -9.98 10.68
C TYR A 55 4.18 -8.49 11.06
N LEU A 56 4.47 -7.62 10.08
CA LEU A 56 4.48 -6.17 10.25
C LEU A 56 3.08 -5.62 10.59
N ILE A 57 2.02 -6.17 9.98
CA ILE A 57 0.64 -5.79 10.27
C ILE A 57 0.21 -6.30 11.64
N LEU A 58 0.59 -7.51 12.05
CA LEU A 58 0.30 -8.02 13.39
C LEU A 58 0.93 -7.14 14.48
N ILE A 59 2.19 -6.75 14.31
CA ILE A 59 2.89 -5.88 15.27
C ILE A 59 2.30 -4.46 15.23
N ALA A 60 2.05 -3.89 14.05
CA ALA A 60 1.45 -2.57 13.93
C ALA A 60 0.01 -2.53 14.48
N LEU A 61 -0.80 -3.56 14.25
CA LEU A 61 -2.17 -3.65 14.73
C LEU A 61 -2.25 -3.92 16.24
N ALA A 62 -1.28 -4.66 16.80
CA ALA A 62 -1.25 -5.00 18.21
C ALA A 62 -0.67 -3.88 19.10
N LEU A 63 0.37 -3.17 18.66
CA LEU A 63 1.01 -2.11 19.46
C LEU A 63 0.35 -0.74 19.30
N THR A 64 -0.26 -0.43 18.15
CA THR A 64 -0.81 0.90 17.87
C THR A 64 -2.01 1.30 18.74
N PRO A 65 -2.93 0.43 19.21
CA PRO A 65 -4.11 0.91 19.93
C PRO A 65 -3.82 1.30 21.38
N VAL A 66 -2.78 0.74 22.01
CA VAL A 66 -2.57 0.88 23.46
C VAL A 66 -2.27 2.33 23.86
N ALA A 67 -1.37 3.00 23.15
CA ALA A 67 -0.99 4.39 23.45
C ALA A 67 -2.16 5.40 23.28
N PRO A 68 -2.88 5.46 22.14
CA PRO A 68 -4.01 6.36 21.98
C PRO A 68 -5.21 5.98 22.88
N ALA A 69 -5.40 4.69 23.20
CA ALA A 69 -6.43 4.28 24.15
C ALA A 69 -6.14 4.82 25.57
N ILE A 70 -4.90 4.67 26.06
CA ILE A 70 -4.48 5.22 27.36
C ILE A 70 -4.67 6.74 27.38
N PHE A 71 -4.27 7.44 26.31
CA PHE A 71 -4.47 8.87 26.19
C PHE A 71 -5.95 9.27 26.25
N GLN A 72 -6.83 8.56 25.53
CA GLN A 72 -8.27 8.84 25.57
C GLN A 72 -8.88 8.63 26.97
N VAL A 73 -8.43 7.60 27.68
CA VAL A 73 -8.89 7.35 29.06
C VAL A 73 -8.45 8.49 29.98
N LEU A 74 -7.18 8.92 29.92
CA LEU A 74 -6.68 10.06 30.69
C LEU A 74 -7.45 11.35 30.39
N ALA A 75 -7.62 11.68 29.10
CA ALA A 75 -8.28 12.92 28.68
C ALA A 75 -9.78 12.94 29.05
N ARG A 76 -10.54 11.87 28.79
CA ARG A 76 -11.99 11.85 29.06
C ARG A 76 -12.38 11.49 30.48
N PHE A 77 -11.56 10.71 31.20
CA PHE A 77 -11.96 10.20 32.52
C PHE A 77 -11.22 10.91 33.65
N VAL A 78 -9.91 11.14 33.51
CA VAL A 78 -9.09 11.70 34.58
C VAL A 78 -9.21 13.22 34.61
N PHE A 79 -9.11 13.88 33.46
CA PHE A 79 -9.13 15.34 33.38
C PHE A 79 -10.40 16.03 33.90
N PRO A 80 -11.64 15.59 33.56
CA PRO A 80 -12.83 16.25 34.09
C PRO A 80 -12.95 16.09 35.61
N ARG A 81 -12.45 14.99 36.19
CA ARG A 81 -12.42 14.79 37.63
C ARG A 81 -11.46 15.77 38.32
N PHE A 82 -10.31 16.06 37.71
CA PHE A 82 -9.39 17.07 38.21
C PHE A 82 -9.96 18.49 38.13
N LEU A 83 -10.65 18.83 37.04
CA LEU A 83 -11.33 20.13 36.91
C LEU A 83 -12.45 20.30 37.94
N GLN A 84 -13.22 19.26 38.23
CA GLN A 84 -14.24 19.28 39.28
C GLN A 84 -13.61 19.55 40.65
N LEU A 85 -12.48 18.91 40.98
CA LEU A 85 -11.75 19.19 42.22
C LEU A 85 -11.26 20.64 42.32
N LEU A 86 -10.76 21.21 41.22
CA LEU A 86 -10.34 22.63 41.18
C LEU A 86 -11.53 23.58 41.37
N GLN A 87 -12.68 23.27 40.75
CA GLN A 87 -13.92 24.03 40.89
C GLN A 87 -14.46 23.96 42.32
N ASP A 88 -14.45 22.79 42.94
CA ASP A 88 -14.89 22.58 44.33
C ASP A 88 -14.00 23.34 45.34
N MET A 89 -12.73 23.59 44.99
CA MET A 89 -11.79 24.37 45.79
C MET A 89 -11.78 25.87 45.44
N GLU A 90 -12.63 26.32 44.51
CA GLU A 90 -12.69 27.70 43.99
C GLU A 90 -11.35 28.22 43.42
N ILE A 91 -10.47 27.31 42.98
CA ILE A 91 -9.16 27.65 42.41
C ILE A 91 -9.31 27.78 40.89
N PRO A 92 -8.98 28.93 40.29
CA PRO A 92 -9.03 29.07 38.84
C PRO A 92 -8.02 28.12 38.18
N PRO A 93 -8.40 27.37 37.14
CA PRO A 93 -7.49 26.47 36.46
C PRO A 93 -6.33 27.25 35.83
N PRO A 94 -5.09 26.73 35.88
CA PRO A 94 -3.96 27.35 35.19
C PRO A 94 -4.25 27.51 33.69
N ALA A 95 -3.83 28.62 33.08
CA ALA A 95 -4.09 28.95 31.68
C ALA A 95 -3.66 27.84 30.68
N PHE A 96 -2.60 27.09 31.01
CA PHE A 96 -2.13 25.96 30.22
C PHE A 96 -3.06 24.74 30.29
N THR A 97 -3.66 24.50 31.46
CA THR A 97 -4.60 23.40 31.70
C THR A 97 -5.92 23.62 30.94
N ASP A 98 -6.43 24.85 30.94
CA ASP A 98 -7.65 25.23 30.22
C ASP A 98 -7.47 25.12 28.69
N TYR A 99 -6.32 25.57 28.17
CA TYR A 99 -5.96 25.43 26.76
C TYR A 99 -5.85 23.95 26.31
N ILE A 100 -5.24 23.09 27.13
CA ILE A 100 -5.11 21.65 26.82
C ILE A 100 -6.47 20.98 26.78
N VAL A 101 -7.37 21.30 27.70
CA VAL A 101 -8.73 20.71 27.76
C VAL A 101 -9.52 21.05 26.50
N HIS A 102 -9.48 22.32 26.11
CA HIS A 102 -10.16 22.78 24.90
C HIS A 102 -9.64 22.08 23.63
N GLN A 103 -8.34 21.79 23.56
CA GLN A 103 -7.74 21.12 22.41
C GLN A 103 -7.75 19.57 22.51
N ALA A 104 -8.03 19.01 23.69
CA ALA A 104 -7.96 17.58 23.96
C ALA A 104 -8.92 16.78 23.07
N ASP A 105 -10.14 17.26 22.86
CA ASP A 105 -11.14 16.59 22.00
C ASP A 105 -10.71 16.57 20.54
N PHE A 106 -10.12 17.66 20.04
CA PHE A 106 -9.59 17.72 18.68
C PHE A 106 -8.41 16.76 18.49
N LEU A 107 -7.49 16.71 19.45
CA LEU A 107 -6.33 15.82 19.42
C LEU A 107 -6.76 14.35 19.55
N ALA A 108 -7.74 14.05 20.40
CA ALA A 108 -8.32 12.71 20.54
C ALA A 108 -9.06 12.26 19.27
N ALA A 109 -9.74 13.18 18.58
CA ALA A 109 -10.39 12.92 17.31
C ALA A 109 -9.36 12.58 16.20
N ILE A 110 -8.27 13.33 16.10
CA ILE A 110 -7.19 13.02 15.14
C ILE A 110 -6.55 11.66 15.44
N MET A 111 -6.25 11.36 16.70
CA MET A 111 -5.65 10.08 17.10
C MET A 111 -6.57 8.89 16.83
N SER A 112 -7.87 9.03 17.13
CA SER A 112 -8.86 7.98 16.81
C SER A 112 -9.08 7.80 15.32
N ALA A 113 -9.10 8.89 14.54
CA ALA A 113 -9.15 8.80 13.09
C ALA A 113 -7.91 8.10 12.51
N GLY A 114 -6.72 8.40 13.04
CA GLY A 114 -5.47 7.73 12.67
C GLY A 114 -5.48 6.23 13.00
N ALA A 115 -5.91 5.86 14.22
CA ALA A 115 -6.06 4.47 14.61
C ALA A 115 -7.10 3.73 13.75
N ALA A 116 -8.28 4.34 13.54
CA ALA A 116 -9.33 3.78 12.69
C ALA A 116 -8.85 3.57 11.24
N MET A 117 -8.08 4.51 10.69
CA MET A 117 -7.48 4.38 9.36
C MET A 117 -6.51 3.19 9.28
N ILE A 118 -5.70 2.96 10.33
CA ILE A 118 -4.79 1.80 10.40
C ILE A 118 -5.58 0.49 10.49
N TYR A 119 -6.67 0.45 11.25
CA TYR A 119 -7.58 -0.71 11.32
C TYR A 119 -8.27 -0.98 9.98
N VAL A 120 -8.79 0.05 9.33
CA VAL A 120 -9.42 -0.08 8.00
C VAL A 120 -8.39 -0.56 6.98
N ALA A 121 -7.16 -0.03 7.00
CA ALA A 121 -6.09 -0.49 6.12
C ALA A 121 -5.74 -1.97 6.39
N GLY A 122 -5.69 -2.39 7.65
CA GLY A 122 -5.49 -3.79 8.06
C GLY A 122 -6.62 -4.71 7.59
N ILE A 123 -7.87 -4.28 7.75
CA ILE A 123 -9.06 -5.05 7.32
C ILE A 123 -9.12 -5.17 5.79
N VAL A 124 -8.84 -4.08 5.06
CA VAL A 124 -8.77 -4.10 3.58
C VAL A 124 -7.64 -5.01 3.11
N TYR A 125 -6.51 -5.02 3.83
CA TYR A 125 -5.38 -5.89 3.51
C TYR A 125 -5.68 -7.38 3.75
N ILE A 126 -6.27 -7.71 4.92
CA ILE A 126 -6.64 -9.09 5.29
C ILE A 126 -7.82 -9.59 4.45
N GLY A 127 -8.76 -8.71 4.09
CA GLY A 127 -9.95 -9.00 3.29
C GLY A 127 -9.68 -9.41 1.84
N GLY A 128 -8.44 -9.26 1.36
CA GLY A 128 -8.01 -9.71 0.04
C GLY A 128 -8.73 -9.00 -1.13
N PRO A 129 -8.58 -9.51 -2.37
CA PRO A 129 -9.08 -8.86 -3.59
C PRO A 129 -10.61 -8.67 -3.64
N ARG A 130 -11.36 -9.35 -2.76
CA ARG A 130 -12.81 -9.21 -2.63
C ARG A 130 -13.23 -7.89 -1.97
N LEU A 131 -12.51 -7.45 -0.92
CA LEU A 131 -12.78 -6.14 -0.31
C LEU A 131 -12.25 -4.99 -1.17
N ALA A 132 -11.12 -5.19 -1.84
CA ALA A 132 -10.55 -4.21 -2.76
C ALA A 132 -11.48 -3.91 -3.95
N GLY A 133 -12.16 -4.93 -4.49
CA GLY A 133 -13.16 -4.76 -5.55
C GLY A 133 -14.42 -4.01 -5.10
N TRP A 134 -14.86 -4.20 -3.85
CA TRP A 134 -16.01 -3.48 -3.29
C TRP A 134 -15.68 -2.01 -2.96
N LEU A 135 -14.45 -1.75 -2.49
CA LEU A 135 -13.95 -0.37 -2.34
C LEU A 135 -13.82 0.33 -3.70
N GLN A 136 -13.36 -0.40 -4.74
CA GLN A 136 -13.19 0.13 -6.10
C GLN A 136 -14.48 0.65 -6.73
N SER A 137 -15.64 0.08 -6.43
CA SER A 137 -16.91 0.55 -6.99
C SER A 137 -17.45 1.85 -6.36
N GLY A 138 -16.98 2.25 -5.18
CA GLY A 138 -17.58 3.35 -4.42
C GLY A 138 -16.77 4.64 -4.29
N VAL A 139 -15.43 4.58 -4.24
CA VAL A 139 -14.63 5.70 -3.66
C VAL A 139 -13.45 6.17 -4.54
N LEU A 140 -13.22 5.60 -5.74
CA LEU A 140 -11.85 5.25 -6.14
C LEU A 140 -11.19 5.85 -7.42
N PRO A 141 -11.44 7.10 -7.87
CA PRO A 141 -10.44 7.79 -8.70
C PRO A 141 -9.24 8.30 -7.85
N ILE A 142 -9.44 8.55 -6.55
CA ILE A 142 -8.41 9.12 -5.67
C ILE A 142 -7.37 8.08 -5.24
N CYS A 143 -7.77 6.84 -4.90
CA CYS A 143 -6.78 5.86 -4.45
C CYS A 143 -5.95 5.27 -5.60
N ASP A 144 -6.41 5.31 -6.85
CA ASP A 144 -5.59 4.96 -8.03
C ASP A 144 -4.46 6.00 -8.23
N TRP A 145 -4.77 7.29 -8.04
CA TRP A 145 -3.80 8.38 -8.05
C TRP A 145 -2.85 8.32 -6.85
N LEU A 146 -3.38 8.09 -5.64
CA LEU A 146 -2.59 7.94 -4.42
C LEU A 146 -1.68 6.71 -4.51
N ALA A 147 -2.16 5.60 -5.06
CA ALA A 147 -1.38 4.38 -5.28
C ALA A 147 -0.20 4.60 -6.25
N LEU A 148 -0.34 5.52 -7.20
CA LEU A 148 0.75 5.88 -8.12
C LEU A 148 1.73 6.87 -7.51
N ARG A 149 1.26 7.70 -6.58
CA ARG A 149 2.11 8.64 -5.82
C ARG A 149 2.96 7.94 -4.76
N LEU A 150 2.55 6.76 -4.31
CA LEU A 150 3.30 5.94 -3.36
C LEU A 150 4.44 5.19 -4.08
N PRO A 151 5.72 5.48 -3.75
CA PRO A 151 6.86 4.99 -4.52
C PRO A 151 7.01 3.46 -4.49
N TRP A 152 6.63 2.79 -3.41
CA TRP A 152 6.68 1.33 -3.31
C TRP A 152 5.65 0.65 -4.22
N ARG A 153 4.44 1.21 -4.33
CA ARG A 153 3.39 0.67 -5.21
C ARG A 153 3.75 0.83 -6.68
N ARG A 154 4.40 1.95 -7.06
CA ARG A 154 4.94 2.13 -8.41
C ARG A 154 5.97 1.04 -8.75
N LYS A 155 6.91 0.77 -7.85
CA LYS A 155 7.91 -0.30 -8.03
C LYS A 155 7.29 -1.69 -8.07
N GLN A 156 6.26 -1.95 -7.26
CA GLN A 156 5.53 -3.21 -7.28
C GLN A 156 4.80 -3.42 -8.61
N MET A 157 4.16 -2.37 -9.16
CA MET A 157 3.52 -2.43 -10.48
C MET A 157 4.54 -2.66 -11.60
N GLN A 158 5.70 -2.01 -11.54
CA GLN A 158 6.79 -2.23 -12.49
C GLN A 158 7.33 -3.67 -12.41
N ARG A 159 7.50 -4.21 -11.20
CA ARG A 159 7.91 -5.60 -10.95
C ARG A 159 6.92 -6.58 -11.58
N ASP A 160 5.62 -6.41 -11.29
CA ASP A 160 4.57 -7.28 -11.77
C ASP A 160 4.45 -7.21 -13.31
N PHE A 161 4.56 -6.01 -13.88
CA PHE A 161 4.60 -5.82 -15.33
C PHE A 161 5.81 -6.48 -15.98
N ALA A 162 7.02 -6.27 -15.42
CA ALA A 162 8.27 -6.76 -15.98
C ALA A 162 8.39 -8.29 -15.90
N SER A 163 7.96 -8.87 -14.78
CA SER A 163 7.89 -10.33 -14.62
C SER A 163 6.96 -10.93 -15.67
N MET A 164 5.74 -10.40 -15.77
CA MET A 164 4.75 -10.88 -16.72
C MET A 164 5.21 -10.71 -18.18
N LEU A 165 5.77 -9.55 -18.53
CA LEU A 165 6.31 -9.28 -19.85
C LEU A 165 7.45 -10.24 -20.19
N GLY A 166 8.40 -10.45 -19.28
CA GLY A 166 9.54 -11.36 -19.49
C GLY A 166 9.09 -12.79 -19.78
N VAL A 167 8.10 -13.30 -19.04
CA VAL A 167 7.58 -14.66 -19.29
C VAL A 167 6.83 -14.74 -20.61
N LEU A 168 6.06 -13.71 -20.99
CA LEU A 168 5.33 -13.71 -22.26
C LEU A 168 6.26 -13.61 -23.47
N LEU A 169 7.34 -12.82 -23.37
CA LEU A 169 8.34 -12.70 -24.44
C LEU A 169 9.16 -13.99 -24.59
N ASP A 170 9.53 -14.66 -23.49
CA ASP A 170 10.20 -15.98 -23.55
C ASP A 170 9.27 -17.07 -24.10
N ALA A 171 7.97 -16.89 -23.94
CA ALA A 171 6.93 -17.72 -24.54
C ALA A 171 6.66 -17.39 -26.02
N ASP A 172 7.45 -16.50 -26.63
CA ASP A 172 7.33 -16.10 -28.04
C ASP A 172 5.95 -15.52 -28.39
N VAL A 173 5.32 -14.87 -27.40
CA VAL A 173 4.06 -14.14 -27.59
C VAL A 173 4.38 -12.82 -28.30
N PRO A 174 3.59 -12.41 -29.33
CA PRO A 174 3.82 -11.16 -30.03
C PRO A 174 3.93 -9.97 -29.08
N GLU A 175 4.91 -9.10 -29.30
CA GLU A 175 5.28 -8.00 -28.38
C GLU A 175 4.08 -7.12 -27.99
N GLU A 176 3.22 -6.77 -28.94
CA GLU A 176 1.99 -6.00 -28.68
C GLU A 176 1.06 -6.72 -27.70
N ARG A 177 0.85 -8.03 -27.91
CA ARG A 177 -0.05 -8.82 -27.07
C ARG A 177 0.58 -9.04 -25.69
N ALA A 178 1.89 -9.25 -25.63
CA ALA A 178 2.64 -9.39 -24.40
C ALA A 178 2.49 -8.14 -23.51
N VAL A 179 2.68 -6.95 -24.08
CA VAL A 179 2.50 -5.67 -23.36
C VAL A 179 1.06 -5.46 -22.91
N ALA A 180 0.07 -5.76 -23.77
CA ALA A 180 -1.33 -5.61 -23.41
C ALA A 180 -1.74 -6.52 -22.24
N LEU A 181 -1.29 -7.78 -22.25
CA LEU A 181 -1.56 -8.74 -21.18
C LEU A 181 -0.81 -8.39 -19.88
N ALA A 182 0.45 -7.96 -19.98
CA ALA A 182 1.22 -7.49 -18.83
C ALA A 182 0.60 -6.24 -18.19
N ALA A 183 0.10 -5.30 -18.99
CA ALA A 183 -0.62 -4.13 -18.49
C ALA A 183 -2.00 -4.48 -17.90
N ALA A 184 -2.69 -5.47 -18.47
CA ALA A 184 -3.93 -5.99 -17.87
C ALA A 184 -3.67 -6.66 -16.51
N ALA A 185 -2.47 -7.24 -16.33
CA ALA A 185 -2.05 -7.84 -15.07
C ALA A 185 -1.82 -6.80 -13.96
N THR A 186 -1.32 -5.62 -14.32
CA THR A 186 -1.22 -4.48 -13.39
C THR A 186 -2.61 -3.90 -13.09
N ALA A 187 -3.09 -4.04 -11.86
CA ALA A 187 -4.44 -3.63 -11.43
C ALA A 187 -4.62 -2.10 -11.26
N ASN A 188 -3.97 -1.28 -12.10
CA ASN A 188 -4.02 0.19 -12.01
C ASN A 188 -4.43 0.83 -13.35
N THR A 189 -5.46 1.68 -13.31
CA THR A 189 -6.05 2.32 -14.50
C THR A 189 -5.08 3.26 -15.21
N ILE A 190 -4.33 4.07 -14.46
CA ILE A 190 -3.37 5.04 -15.02
C ILE A 190 -2.19 4.30 -15.67
N PHE A 191 -1.71 3.21 -15.05
CA PHE A 191 -0.66 2.38 -15.64
C PHE A 191 -1.14 1.75 -16.96
N LYS A 192 -2.39 1.24 -17.00
CA LYS A 192 -3.01 0.74 -18.24
C LYS A 192 -3.07 1.82 -19.32
N THR A 193 -3.46 3.05 -18.99
CA THR A 193 -3.48 4.17 -19.95
C THR A 193 -2.08 4.47 -20.52
N ARG A 194 -1.04 4.48 -19.68
CA ARG A 194 0.35 4.64 -20.15
C ARG A 194 0.77 3.48 -21.05
N ALA A 195 0.40 2.24 -20.70
CA ALA A 195 0.68 1.07 -21.53
C ALA A 195 -0.06 1.11 -22.87
N THR A 196 -1.29 1.61 -22.92
CA THR A 196 -2.02 1.80 -24.19
C THR A 196 -1.27 2.76 -25.12
N ARG A 197 -0.68 3.83 -24.58
CA ARG A 197 0.16 4.74 -25.38
C ARG A 197 1.44 4.06 -25.88
N ALA A 198 2.06 3.19 -25.08
CA ALA A 198 3.21 2.40 -25.53
C ALA A 198 2.80 1.40 -26.63
N LEU A 199 1.60 0.83 -26.54
CA LEU A 199 1.03 -0.06 -27.55
C LEU A 199 0.82 0.66 -28.90
N THR A 200 0.37 1.91 -28.87
CA THR A 200 0.25 2.74 -30.08
C THR A 200 1.60 2.95 -30.76
N ASP A 201 2.69 3.11 -29.99
CA ASP A 201 4.03 3.26 -30.54
C ASP A 201 4.57 1.97 -31.16
N LEU A 202 4.28 0.82 -30.54
CA LEU A 202 4.60 -0.50 -31.10
C LEU A 202 3.91 -0.71 -32.46
N ARG A 203 2.62 -0.40 -32.54
CA ARG A 203 1.84 -0.47 -33.78
C ARG A 203 2.35 0.47 -34.86
N ALA A 204 2.96 1.58 -34.47
CA ALA A 204 3.62 2.51 -35.38
C ALA A 204 5.01 2.02 -35.83
N GLY A 205 5.43 0.80 -35.45
CA GLY A 205 6.69 0.18 -35.86
C GLY A 205 7.89 0.55 -34.99
N ARG A 206 7.69 1.20 -33.84
CA ARG A 206 8.80 1.46 -32.90
C ARG A 206 9.23 0.16 -32.21
N LYS A 207 10.52 0.03 -31.93
CA LYS A 207 11.06 -1.12 -31.20
C LYS A 207 10.51 -1.17 -29.78
N LEU A 208 10.33 -2.37 -29.24
CA LEU A 208 9.82 -2.59 -27.88
C LEU A 208 10.53 -1.75 -26.80
N PRO A 209 11.87 -1.69 -26.72
CA PRO A 209 12.52 -0.87 -25.71
C PRO A 209 12.13 0.61 -25.82
N GLU A 210 12.02 1.16 -27.02
CA GLU A 210 11.68 2.57 -27.24
C GLU A 210 10.24 2.88 -26.84
N ALA A 211 9.30 2.00 -27.17
CA ALA A 211 7.90 2.14 -26.76
C ALA A 211 7.76 2.10 -25.23
N MET A 212 8.59 1.31 -24.54
CA MET A 212 8.58 1.20 -23.08
C MET A 212 9.06 2.47 -22.36
N ARG A 213 9.69 3.44 -23.04
CA ARG A 213 10.02 4.75 -22.44
C ARG A 213 8.77 5.52 -21.97
N ARG A 214 7.59 5.23 -22.49
CA ARG A 214 6.33 5.85 -22.01
C ARG A 214 5.85 5.30 -20.67
N LEU A 215 6.34 4.13 -20.28
CA LEU A 215 6.01 3.44 -19.03
C LEU A 215 7.05 3.69 -17.94
N ASP A 216 8.23 4.17 -18.33
CA ASP A 216 9.38 4.36 -17.47
C ASP A 216 9.80 5.83 -17.44
N ASP A 217 9.66 6.47 -16.28
CA ASP A 217 10.05 7.88 -16.14
C ASP A 217 11.58 8.03 -15.93
N ASP A 218 12.30 6.96 -15.54
CA ASP A 218 13.72 7.01 -15.14
C ASP A 218 14.68 6.43 -16.21
N GLY A 219 14.16 5.73 -17.22
CA GLY A 219 14.93 5.14 -18.32
C GLY A 219 15.66 3.83 -18.01
N GLU A 220 15.65 3.37 -16.74
CA GLU A 220 16.26 2.12 -16.30
C GLU A 220 15.61 0.90 -16.99
N PHE A 221 14.29 0.89 -17.10
CA PHE A 221 13.56 -0.22 -17.74
C PHE A 221 13.88 -0.30 -19.23
N HIS A 222 13.96 0.85 -19.91
CA HIS A 222 14.35 0.91 -21.32
C HIS A 222 15.74 0.29 -21.56
N TRP A 223 16.72 0.66 -20.74
CA TRP A 223 18.08 0.11 -20.84
C TRP A 223 18.10 -1.40 -20.58
N ARG A 224 17.41 -1.87 -19.53
CA ARG A 224 17.35 -3.30 -19.20
C ARG A 224 16.65 -4.13 -20.27
N LEU A 225 15.59 -3.61 -20.88
CA LEU A 225 14.91 -4.28 -21.98
C LEU A 225 15.79 -4.37 -23.23
N THR A 226 16.55 -3.30 -23.52
CA THR A 226 17.52 -3.28 -24.61
C THR A 226 18.61 -4.32 -24.37
N ASN A 227 19.10 -4.46 -23.14
CA ASN A 227 20.08 -5.49 -22.79
C ASN A 227 19.47 -6.90 -22.89
N ALA A 228 18.23 -7.07 -22.43
CA ALA A 228 17.49 -8.33 -22.51
C ALA A 228 17.28 -8.80 -23.97
N SER A 229 16.98 -7.88 -24.89
CA SER A 229 16.85 -8.22 -26.32
C SER A 229 18.14 -8.70 -26.99
N ARG A 230 19.29 -8.46 -26.36
CA ARG A 230 20.62 -8.91 -26.81
C ARG A 230 21.08 -10.18 -26.08
N SER A 231 20.34 -10.59 -25.04
CA SER A 231 20.69 -11.75 -24.23
C SER A 231 20.27 -13.04 -24.90
N THR A 232 21.17 -14.02 -24.93
CA THR A 232 20.88 -15.37 -25.44
C THR A 232 20.06 -16.22 -24.45
N SER A 233 20.02 -15.83 -23.17
CA SER A 233 19.38 -16.60 -22.09
C SER A 233 17.87 -16.34 -21.90
N GLY A 234 17.27 -15.50 -22.75
CA GLY A 234 15.87 -15.08 -22.65
C GLY A 234 15.66 -13.79 -21.85
N PHE A 235 14.49 -13.18 -22.05
CA PHE A 235 14.06 -11.94 -21.40
C PHE A 235 13.83 -12.12 -19.91
N ARG A 236 13.25 -13.24 -19.46
CA ARG A 236 13.00 -13.47 -18.03
C ARG A 236 14.29 -13.54 -17.23
N ALA A 237 15.27 -14.30 -17.73
CA ALA A 237 16.57 -14.44 -17.05
C ALA A 237 17.29 -13.09 -16.97
N ALA A 238 17.27 -12.30 -18.04
CA ALA A 238 17.89 -10.97 -18.08
C ALA A 238 17.20 -9.95 -17.15
N LEU A 239 15.88 -10.05 -16.97
CA LEU A 239 15.11 -9.14 -16.11
C LEU A 239 15.02 -9.59 -14.65
N ASN A 240 15.32 -10.86 -14.33
CA ASN A 240 15.12 -11.41 -12.98
C ASN A 240 15.85 -10.62 -11.89
N GLY A 241 17.13 -10.28 -12.11
CA GLY A 241 17.90 -9.47 -11.15
C GLY A 241 17.34 -8.06 -10.95
N TRP A 242 16.61 -7.50 -11.93
CA TRP A 242 15.90 -6.24 -11.74
C TRP A 242 14.61 -6.40 -10.94
N ILE A 243 13.85 -7.45 -11.25
CA ILE A 243 12.59 -7.78 -10.59
C ILE A 243 12.84 -7.99 -9.09
N GLU A 244 13.88 -8.73 -8.74
CA GLU A 244 14.33 -8.91 -7.35
C GLU A 244 14.75 -7.58 -6.69
N ALA A 245 15.50 -6.74 -7.41
CA ALA A 245 15.89 -5.42 -6.90
C ALA A 245 14.70 -4.47 -6.70
N LEU A 246 13.69 -4.50 -7.59
CA LEU A 246 12.45 -3.75 -7.44
C LEU A 246 11.67 -4.22 -6.22
N ASP A 247 11.60 -5.53 -6.01
CA ASP A 247 10.89 -6.11 -4.87
C ASP A 247 11.58 -5.74 -3.54
N ALA A 248 12.90 -5.89 -3.48
CA ALA A 248 13.70 -5.47 -2.33
C ALA A 248 13.55 -3.98 -2.04
N LYS A 249 13.60 -3.12 -3.07
CA LYS A 249 13.39 -1.67 -2.92
C LYS A 249 11.97 -1.34 -2.47
N ALA A 250 10.95 -2.04 -2.97
CA ALA A 250 9.56 -1.83 -2.56
C ALA A 250 9.36 -2.21 -1.09
N PHE A 251 9.90 -3.36 -0.67
CA PHE A 251 9.88 -3.81 0.71
C PHE A 251 10.61 -2.82 1.64
N GLN A 252 11.81 -2.39 1.27
CA GLN A 252 12.59 -1.41 2.03
C GLN A 252 11.83 -0.08 2.20
N GLN A 253 11.24 0.45 1.12
CA GLN A 253 10.45 1.69 1.18
C GLN A 253 9.19 1.54 2.04
N GLN A 254 8.53 0.39 1.96
CA GLN A 254 7.38 0.10 2.80
C GLN A 254 7.76 0.03 4.28
N GLN A 255 8.86 -0.64 4.62
CA GLN A 255 9.35 -0.73 6.00
C GLN A 255 9.79 0.63 6.54
N ALA A 256 10.52 1.42 5.74
CA ALA A 256 10.92 2.77 6.11
C ALA A 256 9.72 3.68 6.35
N ALA A 257 8.70 3.64 5.48
CA ALA A 257 7.47 4.41 5.66
C ALA A 257 6.73 4.00 6.94
N ALA A 258 6.61 2.69 7.21
CA ALA A 258 6.01 2.19 8.44
C ALA A 258 6.77 2.69 9.68
N GLN A 259 8.10 2.62 9.65
CA GLN A 259 8.93 3.10 10.76
C GLN A 259 8.82 4.61 10.99
N VAL A 260 8.80 5.41 9.93
CA VAL A 260 8.62 6.87 10.03
C VAL A 260 7.25 7.20 10.62
N ILE A 261 6.18 6.54 10.15
CA ILE A 261 4.83 6.73 10.69
C ILE A 261 4.77 6.36 12.17
N THR A 262 5.29 5.20 12.55
CA THR A 262 5.31 4.76 13.94
C THR A 262 6.11 5.72 14.82
N THR A 263 7.29 6.14 14.37
CA THR A 263 8.15 7.07 15.12
C THR A 263 7.47 8.42 15.29
N ALA A 264 6.87 8.97 14.23
CA ALA A 264 6.11 10.21 14.31
C ALA A 264 4.92 10.09 15.27
N LEU A 265 4.18 8.98 15.22
CA LEU A 265 3.06 8.72 16.11
C LEU A 265 3.51 8.65 17.58
N VAL A 266 4.60 7.92 17.86
CA VAL A 266 5.18 7.83 19.22
C VAL A 266 5.65 9.21 19.70
N LEU A 267 6.27 10.01 18.83
CA LEU A 267 6.72 11.35 19.19
C LEU A 267 5.54 12.27 19.50
N VAL A 268 4.51 12.29 18.65
CA VAL A 268 3.27 13.04 18.90
C VAL A 268 2.60 12.58 20.20
N ASN A 269 2.48 11.28 20.42
CA ASN A 269 1.94 10.72 21.67
C ASN A 269 2.77 11.15 22.88
N GLY A 270 4.10 11.10 22.79
CA GLY A 270 5.00 11.54 23.84
C GLY A 270 4.85 13.02 24.16
N THR A 271 4.73 13.88 23.14
CA THR A 271 4.48 15.32 23.33
C THR A 271 3.12 15.58 23.98
N LEU A 272 2.09 14.84 23.59
CA LEU A 272 0.74 14.95 24.15
C LEU A 272 0.64 14.46 25.60
N VAL A 273 1.22 13.31 25.91
CA VAL A 273 1.27 12.80 27.29
C VAL A 273 2.14 13.71 28.15
N GLY A 274 3.26 14.19 27.62
CA GLY A 274 4.14 15.15 28.29
C GLY A 274 3.42 16.46 28.62
N SER A 275 2.70 17.06 27.67
CA SER A 275 1.91 18.27 27.92
C SER A 275 0.81 18.03 28.96
N LEU A 276 0.17 16.86 28.94
CA LEU A 276 -0.82 16.45 29.93
C LEU A 276 -0.22 16.36 31.33
N VAL A 277 0.93 15.71 31.48
CA VAL A 277 1.64 15.61 32.76
C VAL A 277 1.98 16.99 33.30
N VAL A 278 2.52 17.90 32.47
CA VAL A 278 2.80 19.29 32.87
C VAL A 278 1.53 20.01 33.35
N GLY A 279 0.41 19.87 32.64
CA GLY A 279 -0.87 20.46 33.05
C GLY A 279 -1.37 19.94 34.40
N THR A 280 -1.27 18.63 34.63
CA THR A 280 -1.65 18.02 35.92
C THR A 280 -0.76 18.47 37.07
N PHE A 281 0.56 18.54 36.88
CA PHE A 281 1.48 19.04 37.91
C PHE A 281 1.27 20.52 38.19
N GLN A 282 0.99 21.35 37.19
CA GLN A 282 0.63 22.75 37.43
C GLN A 282 -0.64 22.88 38.28
N ALA A 283 -1.67 22.10 37.97
CA ALA A 283 -2.90 22.08 38.77
C ALA A 283 -2.63 21.65 40.21
N LEU A 284 -1.80 20.61 40.43
CA LEU A 284 -1.44 20.13 41.75
C LEU A 284 -0.62 21.18 42.54
N ILE A 285 0.33 21.85 41.89
CA ILE A 285 1.10 22.95 42.49
C ILE A 285 0.17 24.11 42.88
N ALA A 286 -0.82 24.45 42.05
CA ALA A 286 -1.80 25.47 42.37
C ALA A 286 -2.61 25.12 43.62
N ILE A 287 -3.06 23.87 43.74
CA ILE A 287 -3.77 23.36 44.94
C ILE A 287 -2.86 23.45 46.18
N VAL A 288 -1.62 22.99 46.09
CA VAL A 288 -0.67 23.02 47.22
C VAL A 288 -0.36 24.46 47.64
N ASN A 289 -0.11 25.37 46.68
CA ASN A 289 0.22 26.75 47.00
C ASN A 289 -0.94 27.49 47.69
N THR A 290 -2.17 27.24 47.24
CA THR A 290 -3.37 27.79 47.91
C THR A 290 -3.58 27.16 49.28
N GLY A 291 -3.33 25.86 49.44
CA GLY A 291 -3.44 25.16 50.73
C GLY A 291 -2.35 25.48 51.75
N VAL A 292 -1.19 25.99 51.33
CA VAL A 292 -0.09 26.45 52.20
C VAL A 292 -0.25 27.91 52.63
N MET A 293 -1.09 28.67 51.93
CA MET A 293 -1.43 30.07 52.24
C MET A 293 -2.58 30.21 53.26
N TRP A 294 -3.13 29.09 53.72
CA TRP A 294 -4.09 28.98 54.84
C TRP A 294 -3.46 28.19 55.99
#